data_AF-A0A0N8KEY5-F1
#
_entry.id   AF-A0A0N8KEY5-F1
#
_cell.length_a   1.000
_cell.length_b   1.000
_cell.length_c   1.000
_cell.angle_alpha   90.00
_cell.angle_beta   90.00
_cell.angle_gamma   90.00
#
_symmetry.space_group_name_H-M   'P 1'
#
loop_
_entity.id
_entity.type
_entity.pdbx_description
1 polymer ?
#
loop_
_entity_poly.entity_id
_entity_poly.type
_entity_poly.pdbx_seq_one_letter_code
_entity_poly.pdbx_strand_id
1 'polypeptide(L)'
;MKRVMLLLTGLVACSPAWAKTVPEASGLPAAVVAAALAEADCSWPPEDGAVVSRPARPLGEALMLLEIPCWQAAYQAGSILMAYDPEAPEEARLLRFPVPDGDGFTEKPSLTFPDYNPETRQITSLHRGRGLGDCGSAGRWQWTGEAFALQSYWEKPDCDGKLFAPFSAPEAWRVYP
;
A
#
# COMPACT_ATOMS: atom_id res chain seq x y z
N MET A 1 49.28 22.30 24.36
CA MET A 1 47.98 22.58 23.71
C MET A 1 47.70 21.45 22.71
N LYS A 2 46.88 20.46 23.09
CA LYS A 2 46.54 19.29 22.24
C LYS A 2 45.37 19.65 21.34
N ARG A 3 45.56 19.59 20.02
CA ARG A 3 44.47 19.71 19.03
C ARG A 3 43.65 18.42 19.04
N VAL A 4 42.39 18.52 19.45
CA VAL A 4 41.40 17.45 19.31
C VAL A 4 40.87 17.52 17.88
N MET A 5 41.17 16.52 17.06
CA MET A 5 40.64 16.37 15.72
C MET A 5 39.32 15.60 15.82
N LEU A 6 38.19 16.30 15.67
CA LEU A 6 36.88 15.66 15.52
C LEU A 6 36.84 14.95 14.16
N LEU A 7 36.88 13.62 14.19
CA LEU A 7 36.52 12.79 13.04
C LEU A 7 35.00 12.87 12.86
N LEU A 8 34.55 13.64 11.89
CA LEU A 8 33.20 13.53 11.33
C LEU A 8 33.10 12.19 10.61
N THR A 9 32.56 11.19 11.30
CA THR A 9 32.05 9.97 10.66
C THR A 9 30.87 10.36 9.78
N GLY A 10 31.12 10.55 8.48
CA GLY A 10 30.06 10.65 7.49
C GLY A 10 29.29 9.34 7.47
N LEU A 11 28.00 9.39 7.85
CA LEU A 11 27.07 8.32 7.49
C LEU A 11 26.98 8.31 5.96
N VAL A 12 27.63 7.34 5.33
CA VAL A 12 27.30 6.95 3.97
C VAL A 12 25.92 6.30 4.05
N ALA A 13 24.87 7.05 3.72
CA ALA A 13 23.56 6.48 3.51
C ALA A 13 23.68 5.46 2.37
N CYS A 14 23.66 4.18 2.72
CA CYS A 14 23.60 3.09 1.76
C CYS A 14 22.18 3.08 1.20
N SER A 15 21.92 3.91 0.18
CA SER A 15 20.63 3.90 -0.49
C SER A 15 20.43 2.52 -1.13
N PRO A 16 19.28 1.85 -0.91
CA PRO A 16 19.01 0.56 -1.52
C PRO A 16 19.09 0.68 -3.04
N ALA A 17 19.54 -0.39 -3.71
CA ALA A 17 19.76 -0.41 -5.17
C ALA A 17 18.51 0.03 -5.97
N TRP A 18 17.32 -0.19 -5.40
CA TRP A 18 16.02 0.20 -5.96
C TRP A 18 15.85 1.72 -6.12
N ALA A 19 16.58 2.54 -5.36
CA ALA A 19 16.52 4.00 -5.47
C ALA A 19 16.92 4.52 -6.86
N LYS A 20 17.59 3.70 -7.68
CA LYS A 20 18.00 4.04 -9.05
C LYS A 20 17.02 3.58 -10.13
N THR A 21 16.06 2.70 -9.81
CA THR A 21 15.17 2.05 -10.78
C THR A 21 13.70 2.43 -10.61
N VAL A 22 13.35 3.23 -9.60
CA VAL A 22 12.06 3.92 -9.53
C VAL A 22 12.02 4.95 -10.65
N PRO A 23 11.21 4.74 -11.70
CA PRO A 23 11.04 5.76 -12.72
C PRO A 23 10.38 6.98 -12.07
N GLU A 24 10.82 8.16 -12.50
CA GLU A 24 10.14 9.45 -12.29
C GLU A 24 8.69 9.47 -12.82
N ALA A 25 8.22 8.36 -13.42
CA ALA A 25 6.87 8.12 -13.92
C ALA A 25 5.76 8.19 -12.85
N SER A 26 6.15 8.23 -11.58
CA SER A 26 5.25 8.48 -10.44
C SER A 26 5.00 9.98 -10.18
N GLY A 27 5.83 10.86 -10.73
CA GLY A 27 5.88 12.27 -10.32
C GLY A 27 6.47 12.49 -8.92
N LEU A 28 6.99 11.43 -8.28
CA LEU A 28 7.58 11.47 -6.95
C LEU A 28 9.11 11.31 -6.99
N PRO A 29 9.85 11.92 -6.06
CA PRO A 29 11.28 11.68 -5.93
C PRO A 29 11.57 10.19 -5.66
N ALA A 30 12.54 9.62 -6.39
CA ALA A 30 12.88 8.20 -6.27
C ALA A 30 13.25 7.78 -4.83
N ALA A 31 13.86 8.68 -4.05
CA ALA A 31 14.19 8.44 -2.65
C ALA A 31 12.95 8.28 -1.76
N VAL A 32 11.89 9.04 -2.02
CA VAL A 32 10.63 8.98 -1.27
C VAL A 32 9.90 7.66 -1.55
N VAL A 33 9.85 7.26 -2.82
CA VAL A 33 9.28 5.96 -3.20
C VAL A 33 10.11 4.80 -2.62
N ALA A 34 11.44 4.86 -2.70
CA ALA A 34 12.30 3.82 -2.14
C ALA A 34 12.14 3.68 -0.62
N ALA A 35 11.99 4.79 0.10
CA ALA A 35 11.71 4.77 1.53
C ALA A 35 10.35 4.10 1.83
N ALA A 36 9.30 4.43 1.08
CA ALA A 36 7.98 3.82 1.25
C ALA A 36 7.97 2.31 0.95
N LEU A 37 8.69 1.88 -0.10
CA LEU A 37 8.84 0.46 -0.43
C LEU A 37 9.59 -0.31 0.67
N ALA A 38 10.63 0.28 1.23
CA ALA A 38 11.38 -0.31 2.33
C ALA A 38 10.56 -0.37 3.62
N GLU A 39 9.84 0.71 3.96
CA GLU A 39 8.95 0.76 5.14
C GLU A 39 7.82 -0.28 5.07
N ALA A 40 7.34 -0.58 3.86
CA ALA A 40 6.29 -1.56 3.62
C ALA A 40 6.79 -3.00 3.42
N ASP A 41 8.11 -3.25 3.57
CA ASP A 41 8.77 -4.53 3.33
C ASP A 41 8.43 -5.13 1.93
N CYS A 42 8.40 -4.29 0.90
CA CYS A 42 8.09 -4.72 -0.46
C CYS A 42 9.17 -5.64 -1.04
N SER A 43 8.73 -6.70 -1.73
CA SER A 43 9.60 -7.70 -2.37
C SER A 43 9.51 -7.70 -3.90
N TRP A 44 8.75 -6.77 -4.47
CA TRP A 44 8.53 -6.62 -5.91
C TRP A 44 8.47 -5.13 -6.29
N PRO A 45 9.01 -4.73 -7.47
CA PRO A 45 9.76 -5.55 -8.43
C PRO A 45 11.12 -6.02 -7.88
N PRO A 46 11.73 -7.07 -8.46
CA PRO A 46 13.08 -7.51 -8.09
C PRO A 46 14.10 -6.39 -8.31
N GLU A 47 15.32 -6.55 -7.77
CA GLU A 47 16.29 -5.45 -7.55
C GLU A 47 16.70 -4.65 -8.80
N ASP A 48 16.54 -5.25 -9.97
CA ASP A 48 16.87 -4.77 -11.31
C ASP A 48 15.63 -4.46 -12.16
N GLY A 49 14.43 -4.63 -11.60
CA GLY A 49 13.16 -4.31 -12.23
C GLY A 49 12.79 -2.84 -12.10
N ALA A 50 12.18 -2.28 -13.15
CA ALA A 50 11.58 -0.96 -13.09
C ALA A 50 10.29 -0.99 -12.26
N VAL A 51 10.13 -0.03 -11.35
CA VAL A 51 8.88 0.17 -10.61
C VAL A 51 7.87 0.86 -11.52
N VAL A 52 6.96 0.10 -12.13
CA VAL A 52 5.90 0.70 -12.94
C VAL A 52 4.68 0.94 -12.05
N SER A 53 4.52 2.17 -11.60
CA SER A 53 3.30 2.60 -10.90
C SER A 53 2.13 2.69 -11.88
N ARG A 54 0.91 2.59 -11.35
CA ARG A 54 -0.28 2.98 -12.11
C ARG A 54 -0.35 4.51 -12.21
N PRO A 55 -1.04 5.08 -13.22
CA PRO A 55 -1.29 6.51 -13.28
C PRO A 55 -1.92 7.01 -11.97
N ALA A 56 -1.41 8.13 -11.47
CA ALA A 56 -1.94 8.74 -10.26
C ALA A 56 -3.40 9.16 -10.47
N ARG A 57 -4.24 8.99 -9.44
CA ARG A 57 -5.68 9.30 -9.47
C ARG A 57 -6.00 10.30 -8.35
N PRO A 58 -6.96 11.23 -8.53
CA PRO A 58 -7.24 12.23 -7.50
C PRO A 58 -7.85 11.60 -6.23
N LEU A 59 -7.42 12.09 -5.05
CA LEU A 59 -8.04 11.86 -3.73
C LEU A 59 -8.99 13.01 -3.33
N GLY A 60 -8.98 14.09 -4.09
CA GLY A 60 -9.74 15.31 -3.87
C GLY A 60 -9.21 16.38 -4.81
N GLU A 61 -9.31 17.64 -4.39
CA GLU A 61 -8.84 18.76 -5.20
C GLU A 61 -7.31 18.94 -5.16
N ALA A 62 -6.67 18.63 -4.02
CA ALA A 62 -5.24 18.89 -3.81
C ALA A 62 -4.35 17.64 -3.88
N LEU A 63 -4.87 16.48 -3.44
CA LEU A 63 -4.05 15.29 -3.27
C LEU A 63 -4.29 14.26 -4.38
N MET A 64 -3.22 13.56 -4.74
CA MET A 64 -3.19 12.46 -5.69
C MET A 64 -2.86 11.15 -4.96
N LEU A 65 -3.47 10.06 -5.42
CA LEU A 65 -3.20 8.68 -5.04
C LEU A 65 -2.30 8.03 -6.09
N LEU A 66 -1.15 7.55 -5.66
CA LEU A 66 -0.26 6.73 -6.47
C LEU A 66 -0.30 5.27 -5.98
N GLU A 67 -0.47 4.33 -6.91
CA GLU A 67 -0.44 2.89 -6.62
C GLU A 67 0.85 2.29 -7.18
N ILE A 68 1.63 1.64 -6.30
CA ILE A 68 2.94 1.09 -6.62
C ILE A 68 2.95 -0.41 -6.29
N PRO A 69 3.25 -1.30 -7.26
CA PRO A 69 3.41 -2.72 -7.00
C PRO A 69 4.43 -2.98 -5.89
N CYS A 70 4.11 -3.92 -4.99
CA CYS A 70 4.89 -4.17 -3.78
C CYS A 70 5.23 -5.65 -3.58
N TRP A 71 4.33 -6.57 -3.93
CA TRP A 71 4.58 -8.00 -3.88
C TRP A 71 3.75 -8.74 -4.93
N GLN A 72 4.22 -9.91 -5.33
CA GLN A 72 3.54 -10.77 -6.31
C GLN A 72 3.58 -12.24 -5.86
N ALA A 73 2.45 -12.91 -5.97
CA ALA A 73 2.27 -14.33 -5.73
C ALA A 73 1.60 -15.00 -6.94
N ALA A 74 1.44 -16.34 -6.91
CA ALA A 74 1.00 -17.13 -8.07
C ALA A 74 -0.33 -16.68 -8.71
N TYR A 75 -1.27 -16.15 -7.91
CA TYR A 75 -2.61 -15.77 -8.35
C TYR A 75 -3.09 -14.43 -7.74
N GLN A 76 -2.20 -13.72 -7.06
CA GLN A 76 -2.51 -12.43 -6.46
C GLN A 76 -1.27 -11.56 -6.35
N ALA A 77 -1.46 -10.25 -6.43
CA ALA A 77 -0.41 -9.26 -6.21
C ALA A 77 -0.94 -8.17 -5.29
N GLY A 78 -0.03 -7.46 -4.64
CA GLY A 78 -0.37 -6.32 -3.81
C GLY A 78 0.48 -5.10 -4.12
N SER A 79 -0.06 -3.97 -3.73
CA SER A 79 0.53 -2.66 -3.95
C SER A 79 0.48 -1.83 -2.68
N ILE A 80 1.49 -0.98 -2.51
CA ILE A 80 1.40 0.15 -1.58
C ILE A 80 0.67 1.30 -2.27
N LEU A 81 0.13 2.19 -1.44
CA LEU A 81 -0.57 3.38 -1.89
C LEU A 81 0.12 4.58 -1.26
N MET A 82 0.38 5.63 -2.04
CA MET A 82 0.94 6.88 -1.54
C MET A 82 -0.02 8.04 -1.82
N ALA A 83 -0.13 8.97 -0.88
CA ALA A 83 -0.80 10.25 -1.07
C ALA A 83 0.23 11.36 -1.19
N TYR A 84 0.02 12.29 -2.12
CA TYR A 84 0.91 13.43 -2.31
C TYR A 84 0.20 14.63 -2.92
N ASP A 85 0.72 15.82 -2.63
CA ASP A 85 0.39 17.05 -3.36
C ASP A 85 1.34 17.16 -4.58
N PRO A 86 0.84 17.34 -5.81
CA PRO A 86 1.69 17.58 -6.97
C PRO A 86 2.62 18.80 -6.86
N GLU A 87 2.28 19.78 -6.01
CA GLU A 87 3.10 20.96 -5.75
C GLU A 87 4.21 20.71 -4.72
N ALA A 88 4.11 19.64 -3.92
CA ALA A 88 5.08 19.24 -2.89
C ALA A 88 5.33 17.70 -2.90
N PRO A 89 5.85 17.14 -4.00
CA PRO A 89 5.98 15.69 -4.17
C PRO A 89 7.01 15.04 -3.22
N GLU A 90 7.92 15.81 -2.64
CA GLU A 90 8.83 15.37 -1.58
C GLU A 90 8.14 15.06 -0.24
N GLU A 91 6.93 15.60 -0.02
CA GLU A 91 6.10 15.34 1.16
C GLU A 91 5.17 14.14 0.98
N ALA A 92 5.29 13.41 -0.13
CA ALA A 92 4.51 12.21 -0.38
C ALA A 92 4.69 11.18 0.74
N ARG A 93 3.58 10.55 1.13
CA ARG A 93 3.54 9.63 2.27
C ARG A 93 2.88 8.31 1.93
N LEU A 94 3.40 7.25 2.54
CA LEU A 94 2.79 5.92 2.53
C LEU A 94 1.44 5.97 3.25
N LEU A 95 0.41 5.44 2.60
CA LEU A 95 -0.90 5.25 3.20
C LEU A 95 -0.96 3.91 3.93
N ARG A 96 -1.62 3.92 5.08
CA ARG A 96 -1.85 2.76 5.93
C ARG A 96 -3.34 2.46 6.02
N PHE A 97 -3.67 1.18 6.07
CA PHE A 97 -5.04 0.68 6.02
C PHE A 97 -5.38 -0.05 7.32
N PRO A 98 -6.20 0.53 8.19
CA PRO A 98 -6.62 -0.15 9.41
C PRO A 98 -7.47 -1.38 9.05
N VAL A 99 -7.22 -2.50 9.72
CA VAL A 99 -8.00 -3.75 9.64
C VAL A 99 -8.25 -4.29 11.05
N PRO A 100 -9.36 -5.02 11.30
CA PRO A 100 -9.60 -5.65 12.59
C PRO A 100 -8.47 -6.62 12.96
N ASP A 101 -8.08 -6.62 14.23
CA ASP A 101 -7.10 -7.54 14.81
C ASP A 101 -7.44 -7.77 16.29
N GLY A 102 -8.07 -8.91 16.59
CA GLY A 102 -8.65 -9.19 17.91
C GLY A 102 -9.71 -8.14 18.30
N ASP A 103 -9.55 -7.56 19.50
CA ASP A 103 -10.43 -6.50 20.01
C ASP A 103 -10.05 -5.09 19.50
N GLY A 104 -9.05 -4.99 18.62
CA GLY A 104 -8.50 -3.73 18.14
C GLY A 104 -8.31 -3.68 16.63
N PHE A 105 -7.37 -2.84 16.21
CA PHE A 105 -6.98 -2.66 14.81
C PHE A 105 -5.49 -2.74 14.66
N THR A 106 -5.05 -3.27 13.53
CA THR A 106 -3.69 -3.16 13.03
C THR A 106 -3.69 -2.47 11.68
N GLU A 107 -2.55 -1.93 11.27
CA GLU A 107 -2.42 -1.22 10.00
C GLU A 107 -1.66 -2.06 8.98
N LYS A 108 -2.23 -2.20 7.78
CA LYS A 108 -1.56 -2.83 6.63
C LYS A 108 -0.93 -1.76 5.74
N PRO A 109 0.36 -1.89 5.36
CA PRO A 109 1.01 -0.95 4.46
C PRO A 109 0.73 -1.25 2.97
N SER A 110 0.23 -2.44 2.63
CA SER A 110 -0.14 -2.82 1.27
C SER A 110 -1.51 -3.51 1.22
N LEU A 111 -2.16 -3.43 0.06
CA LEU A 111 -3.44 -4.06 -0.23
C LEU A 111 -3.28 -5.09 -1.36
N THR A 112 -4.04 -6.19 -1.31
CA THR A 112 -4.16 -7.15 -2.43
C THR A 112 -5.12 -6.62 -3.47
N PHE A 113 -4.67 -6.48 -4.72
CA PHE A 113 -5.46 -5.92 -5.83
C PHE A 113 -6.34 -4.72 -5.43
N PRO A 114 -5.74 -3.61 -4.97
CA PRO A 114 -6.50 -2.43 -4.61
C PRO A 114 -7.32 -1.93 -5.80
N ASP A 115 -8.60 -1.64 -5.57
CA ASP A 115 -9.49 -1.03 -6.54
C ASP A 115 -10.05 0.28 -6.00
N TYR A 116 -9.49 1.39 -6.46
CA TYR A 116 -9.87 2.74 -6.05
C TYR A 116 -10.79 3.41 -7.07
N ASN A 117 -11.91 3.94 -6.58
CA ASN A 117 -12.83 4.75 -7.34
C ASN A 117 -12.70 6.23 -6.95
N PRO A 118 -12.23 7.12 -7.85
CA PRO A 118 -12.03 8.55 -7.55
C PRO A 118 -13.33 9.34 -7.36
N GLU A 119 -14.47 8.89 -7.93
CA GLU A 119 -15.76 9.58 -7.79
C GLU A 119 -16.32 9.43 -6.37
N THR A 120 -16.17 8.23 -5.79
CA THR A 120 -16.61 7.94 -4.42
C THR A 120 -15.50 8.13 -3.40
N ARG A 121 -14.25 8.20 -3.85
CA ARG A 121 -13.02 8.19 -3.04
C ARG A 121 -12.96 6.97 -2.11
N GLN A 122 -13.47 5.84 -2.60
CA GLN A 122 -13.48 4.57 -1.92
C GLN A 122 -12.42 3.64 -2.53
N ILE A 123 -11.75 2.87 -1.69
CA ILE A 123 -10.85 1.79 -2.13
C ILE A 123 -11.30 0.46 -1.56
N THR A 124 -11.21 -0.60 -2.35
CA THR A 124 -11.46 -1.97 -1.92
C THR A 124 -10.24 -2.84 -2.14
N SER A 125 -10.18 -3.97 -1.43
CA SER A 125 -9.14 -4.99 -1.59
C SER A 125 -9.74 -6.36 -1.37
N LEU A 126 -9.27 -7.37 -2.11
CA LEU A 126 -9.65 -8.77 -1.96
C LEU A 126 -8.41 -9.64 -1.92
N HIS A 127 -8.18 -10.26 -0.77
CA HIS A 127 -7.15 -11.26 -0.55
C HIS A 127 -7.76 -12.66 -0.62
N ARG A 128 -7.13 -13.57 -1.37
CA ARG A 128 -7.54 -14.98 -1.44
C ARG A 128 -6.57 -15.84 -0.65
N GLY A 129 -7.09 -16.66 0.26
CA GLY A 129 -6.28 -17.61 1.02
C GLY A 129 -5.68 -18.71 0.13
N ARG A 130 -6.34 -19.04 -0.99
CA ARG A 130 -5.81 -19.92 -2.04
C ARG A 130 -6.38 -19.58 -3.41
N GLY A 131 -5.82 -20.18 -4.47
CA GLY A 131 -6.20 -19.90 -5.86
C GLY A 131 -7.69 -20.07 -6.18
N LEU A 132 -8.41 -20.92 -5.45
CA LEU A 132 -9.86 -21.12 -5.60
C LEU A 132 -10.70 -19.92 -5.11
N GLY A 133 -10.18 -19.10 -4.18
CA GLY A 133 -10.92 -17.98 -3.61
C GLY A 133 -12.12 -18.41 -2.75
N ASP A 134 -12.04 -19.57 -2.10
CA ASP A 134 -13.06 -20.08 -1.19
C ASP A 134 -12.78 -19.73 0.29
N CYS A 135 -11.82 -18.85 0.55
CA CYS A 135 -11.46 -18.29 1.85
C CYS A 135 -10.56 -17.06 1.61
N GLY A 136 -10.41 -16.22 2.62
CA GLY A 136 -9.57 -15.03 2.56
C GLY A 136 -10.16 -13.86 3.32
N SER A 137 -9.74 -12.65 2.95
CA SER A 137 -10.24 -11.42 3.54
C SER A 137 -10.49 -10.35 2.48
N ALA A 138 -11.36 -9.41 2.80
CA ALA A 138 -11.61 -8.27 1.94
C ALA A 138 -11.86 -7.05 2.78
N GLY A 139 -11.57 -5.87 2.24
CA GLY A 139 -11.85 -4.62 2.91
C GLY A 139 -12.33 -3.54 1.97
N ARG A 140 -12.94 -2.52 2.57
CA ARG A 140 -13.43 -1.30 1.96
C ARG A 140 -13.08 -0.14 2.88
N TRP A 141 -12.47 0.90 2.33
CA TRP A 141 -12.11 2.10 3.06
C TRP A 141 -12.56 3.34 2.30
N GLN A 142 -12.85 4.40 3.05
CA GLN A 142 -13.27 5.70 2.55
C GLN A 142 -12.18 6.74 2.85
N TRP A 143 -11.82 7.53 1.84
CA TRP A 143 -10.90 8.64 2.05
C TRP A 143 -11.55 9.75 2.89
N THR A 144 -10.85 10.23 3.92
CA THR A 144 -11.32 11.27 4.85
C THR A 144 -10.80 12.67 4.53
N GLY A 145 -9.92 12.82 3.53
CA GLY A 145 -9.11 14.02 3.32
C GLY A 145 -7.66 13.84 3.77
N GLU A 146 -7.41 12.91 4.69
CA GLU A 146 -6.08 12.63 5.23
C GLU A 146 -5.73 11.13 5.22
N ALA A 147 -6.68 10.25 5.49
CA ALA A 147 -6.42 8.80 5.54
C ALA A 147 -7.60 8.02 4.97
N PHE A 148 -7.37 6.72 4.75
CA PHE A 148 -8.43 5.78 4.43
C PHE A 148 -9.01 5.21 5.73
N ALA A 149 -10.21 5.66 6.11
CA ALA A 149 -10.94 5.10 7.24
C ALA A 149 -11.61 3.79 6.82
N LEU A 150 -11.40 2.72 7.60
CA LEU A 150 -12.06 1.44 7.35
C LEU A 150 -13.57 1.65 7.41
N GLN A 151 -14.24 1.26 6.33
CA GLN A 151 -15.69 1.19 6.26
C GLN A 151 -16.12 -0.23 6.49
N SER A 152 -15.56 -1.21 5.77
CA SER A 152 -15.94 -2.63 5.87
C SER A 152 -14.77 -3.59 5.76
N TYR A 153 -14.88 -4.72 6.45
CA TYR A 153 -13.97 -5.85 6.45
C TYR A 153 -14.73 -7.17 6.54
N TRP A 154 -14.31 -8.12 5.73
CA TRP A 154 -14.83 -9.48 5.69
C TRP A 154 -13.69 -10.46 5.87
N GLU A 155 -13.95 -11.52 6.61
CA GLU A 155 -12.99 -12.59 6.84
C GLU A 155 -13.65 -13.96 6.82
N LYS A 156 -13.16 -14.81 5.92
CA LYS A 156 -13.55 -16.21 5.82
C LYS A 156 -12.30 -17.07 6.04
N PRO A 157 -12.03 -17.52 7.27
CA PRO A 157 -10.81 -18.27 7.57
C PRO A 157 -10.84 -19.68 6.97
N ASP A 158 -12.02 -20.32 6.93
CA ASP A 158 -12.15 -21.71 6.49
C ASP A 158 -12.30 -21.83 4.96
N CYS A 159 -11.36 -22.54 4.33
CA CYS A 159 -11.40 -22.88 2.90
C CYS A 159 -12.26 -24.13 2.66
N ASP A 160 -13.57 -23.95 2.68
CA ASP A 160 -14.60 -25.01 2.65
C ASP A 160 -15.15 -25.34 1.24
N GLY A 161 -14.55 -24.79 0.18
CA GLY A 161 -15.02 -24.95 -1.20
C GLY A 161 -16.16 -24.03 -1.60
N LYS A 162 -16.75 -23.24 -0.69
CA LYS A 162 -17.73 -22.20 -1.02
C LYS A 162 -17.02 -20.90 -1.31
N LEU A 163 -17.31 -20.32 -2.47
CA LEU A 163 -16.68 -19.07 -2.91
C LEU A 163 -16.87 -17.95 -1.88
N PHE A 164 -15.77 -17.26 -1.60
CA PHE A 164 -15.77 -16.05 -0.80
C PHE A 164 -16.10 -14.86 -1.71
N ALA A 165 -17.30 -14.30 -1.56
CA ALA A 165 -17.83 -13.25 -2.43
C ALA A 165 -18.33 -12.02 -1.63
N PRO A 166 -17.44 -11.33 -0.89
CA PRO A 166 -17.81 -10.32 0.11
C PRO A 166 -18.53 -9.10 -0.47
N PHE A 167 -18.33 -8.78 -1.74
CA PHE A 167 -18.97 -7.62 -2.37
C PHE A 167 -20.33 -7.92 -3.02
N SER A 168 -20.64 -9.19 -3.32
CA SER A 168 -21.95 -9.61 -3.84
C SER A 168 -22.85 -10.23 -2.78
N ALA A 169 -22.29 -10.73 -1.67
CA ALA A 169 -23.00 -11.24 -0.50
C ALA A 169 -22.47 -10.57 0.79
N PRO A 170 -22.72 -9.26 0.99
CA PRO A 170 -22.03 -8.45 2.00
C PRO A 170 -22.39 -8.75 3.46
N GLU A 171 -23.46 -9.51 3.73
CA GLU A 171 -23.81 -9.94 5.09
C GLU A 171 -23.04 -11.19 5.51
N ALA A 172 -22.50 -11.95 4.56
CA ALA A 172 -21.76 -13.17 4.85
C ALA A 172 -20.30 -12.85 5.19
N TRP A 173 -19.80 -13.41 6.30
CA TRP A 173 -18.40 -13.27 6.75
C TRP A 173 -17.95 -11.83 7.07
N ARG A 174 -18.89 -10.90 7.25
CA ARG A 174 -18.55 -9.52 7.64
C ARG A 174 -18.13 -9.50 9.11
N VAL A 175 -16.98 -8.89 9.37
CA VAL A 175 -16.42 -8.70 10.72
C VAL A 175 -16.28 -7.21 11.06
N TYR A 176 -16.45 -6.33 10.06
CA TYR A 176 -16.49 -4.87 10.16
C TYR A 176 -17.17 -4.29 8.88
N PRO A 177 -17.80 -3.10 8.86
CA PRO A 177 -18.46 -2.60 10.03
C PRO A 177 -19.59 -3.61 10.34
#